data_AF-A0A926BLE7-F1
#
_entry.id   AF-A0A926BLE7-F1
#
_cell.length_a   1.000
_cell.length_b   1.000
_cell.length_c   1.000
_cell.angle_alpha   90.00
_cell.angle_beta   90.00
_cell.angle_gamma   90.00
#
_symmetry.space_group_name_H-M   'P 1'
#
loop_
_entity.id
_entity.type
_entity.pdbx_description
1 polymer ?
#
loop_
_entity_poly.entity_id
_entity_poly.type
_entity_poly.pdbx_seq_one_letter_code
_entity_poly.pdbx_strand_id
1 'polypeptide(L)' 'MATCRANNERDGYRLDVYGAASNGQTWQFYRLKYAGAIYETGACTVRVLPELLAALYHVCAACDANSPT' A
#
# COMPACT_ATOMS: atom_id res chain seq x y z
N MET A 1 -8.94 6.07 -13.04
CA MET A 1 -9.82 5.31 -12.12
C MET A 1 -10.18 3.90 -12.56
N ALA A 2 -10.00 3.50 -13.84
CA ALA A 2 -10.22 2.11 -14.28
C ALA A 2 -9.07 1.15 -13.86
N THR A 3 -7.83 1.65 -13.82
CA THR A 3 -6.62 0.86 -13.54
C THR A 3 -6.57 0.29 -12.11
N CYS A 4 -7.08 1.01 -11.11
CA CYS A 4 -7.05 0.53 -9.73
C CYS A 4 -8.08 -0.57 -9.46
N ARG A 5 -9.21 -0.59 -10.18
CA ARG A 5 -10.22 -1.65 -10.00
C ARG A 5 -9.73 -3.00 -10.53
N ALA A 6 -8.96 -2.99 -11.62
CA ALA A 6 -8.35 -4.18 -12.19
C ALA A 6 -7.26 -4.80 -11.29
N ASN A 7 -6.61 -4.00 -10.45
CA ASN A 7 -5.56 -4.49 -9.53
C ASN A 7 -6.11 -5.08 -8.22
N ASN A 8 -7.39 -4.84 -7.87
CA ASN A 8 -8.00 -5.34 -6.64
C ASN A 8 -8.61 -6.75 -6.81
N GLU A 9 -8.49 -7.35 -7.98
CA GLU A 9 -8.94 -8.71 -8.27
C GLU A 9 -7.84 -9.45 -9.05
N ARG A 10 -7.18 -10.42 -8.39
CA ARG A 10 -6.12 -11.23 -9.01
C ARG A 10 -6.41 -12.70 -8.70
N ASP A 11 -6.43 -13.55 -9.74
CA ASP A 11 -6.69 -14.99 -9.64
C ASP A 11 -7.98 -15.35 -8.87
N GLY A 12 -9.02 -14.52 -8.97
CA GLY A 12 -10.30 -14.72 -8.26
C GLY A 12 -10.31 -14.25 -6.79
N TYR A 13 -9.20 -13.73 -6.29
CA TYR A 13 -9.10 -13.16 -4.95
C TYR A 13 -9.37 -11.66 -4.99
N ARG A 14 -10.32 -11.23 -4.14
CA ARG A 14 -10.58 -9.81 -3.89
C ARG A 14 -9.60 -9.32 -2.83
N LEU A 15 -8.73 -8.41 -3.23
CA LEU A 15 -7.67 -7.90 -2.40
C LEU A 15 -7.92 -6.44 -2.09
N ASP A 16 -7.73 -6.07 -0.83
CA ASP A 16 -7.61 -4.67 -0.47
C ASP A 16 -6.20 -4.21 -0.82
N VAL A 17 -6.11 -3.15 -1.62
CA VAL A 17 -4.83 -2.63 -2.08
C VAL A 17 -4.37 -1.54 -1.12
N TYR A 18 -3.15 -1.69 -0.64
CA TYR A 18 -2.46 -0.68 0.16
C TYR A 18 -1.51 0.07 -0.76
N GLY A 19 -1.50 1.40 -0.65
CA GLY A 19 -0.68 2.26 -1.48
C GLY A 19 -0.12 3.44 -0.72
N ALA A 20 0.89 4.07 -1.31
CA ALA A 20 1.53 5.27 -0.80
C ALA A 20 1.64 6.30 -1.94
N ALA A 21 1.33 7.55 -1.62
CA ALA A 21 1.48 8.70 -2.51
C ALA A 21 2.39 9.74 -1.86
N SER A 22 3.23 10.40 -2.65
CA SER A 22 4.09 11.48 -2.18
C SER A 22 4.00 12.70 -3.08
N ASN A 23 4.11 13.88 -2.48
CA ASN A 23 4.30 15.16 -3.18
C ASN A 23 5.74 15.69 -3.02
N GLY A 24 6.66 14.88 -2.51
CA GLY A 24 8.05 15.26 -2.25
C GLY A 24 8.31 15.90 -0.88
N GLN A 25 7.26 16.34 -0.16
CA GLN A 25 7.38 16.90 1.19
C GLN A 25 6.72 16.01 2.25
N THR A 26 5.62 15.37 1.87
CA THR A 26 4.83 14.50 2.72
C THR A 26 4.45 13.24 1.97
N TRP A 27 4.18 12.19 2.74
CA TRP A 27 3.66 10.93 2.26
C TRP A 27 2.27 10.72 2.82
N GLN A 28 1.39 10.14 2.00
CA GLN A 28 0.06 9.74 2.41
C GLN A 28 -0.12 8.27 2.07
N PHE A 29 -0.56 7.48 3.05
CA PHE A 29 -0.84 6.07 2.87
C PHE A 29 -2.34 5.87 2.74
N TYR A 30 -2.73 4.90 1.92
CA TYR A 30 -4.15 4.61 1.72
C TYR A 30 -4.42 3.12 1.57
N ARG A 31 -5.64 2.72 1.91
CA ARG A 31 -6.22 1.41 1.64
C ARG A 31 -7.41 1.60 0.72
N LEU A 32 -7.33 1.02 -0.47
CA LEU A 32 -8.44 0.93 -1.41
C LEU A 32 -9.13 -0.42 -1.22
N LYS A 33 -10.34 -0.39 -0.67
CA LYS A 33 -11.17 -1.59 -0.59
C LYS A 33 -11.71 -1.97 -1.96
N TYR A 34 -11.91 -3.25 -2.20
CA TYR A 34 -12.56 -3.76 -3.41
C TYR A 34 -13.90 -3.07 -3.73
N ALA A 35 -14.68 -2.74 -2.69
CA ALA A 35 -15.95 -2.00 -2.80
C ALA A 35 -15.80 -0.52 -3.23
N GLY A 36 -14.58 -0.05 -3.52
CA GLY A 36 -14.29 1.32 -3.94
C GLY A 36 -14.12 2.32 -2.81
N ALA A 37 -14.24 1.89 -1.55
CA ALA A 37 -13.98 2.75 -0.39
C ALA A 37 -12.48 2.99 -0.23
N ILE A 38 -12.09 4.26 -0.13
CA ILE A 38 -10.70 4.69 0.11
C ILE A 38 -10.61 5.14 1.57
N TYR A 39 -9.62 4.60 2.27
CA TYR A 39 -9.23 5.06 3.60
C TYR A 39 -7.83 5.65 3.51
N GLU A 40 -7.65 6.89 3.93
CA GLU A 40 -6.37 7.57 3.86
C GLU A 40 -5.86 7.87 5.27
N THR A 41 -4.55 7.77 5.47
CA THR A 41 -3.90 8.26 6.69
C THR A 41 -3.74 9.77 6.63
N GLY A 42 -3.46 10.38 7.79
CA GLY A 42 -2.89 11.72 7.82
C GLY A 42 -1.57 11.79 7.06
N ALA A 43 -1.15 13.01 6.71
CA ALA A 43 0.12 13.25 6.05
C ALA A 43 1.30 12.91 6.98
N CYS A 44 2.13 11.95 6.58
CA CYS A 44 3.38 11.63 7.23
C CYS A 44 4.48 12.55 6.70
N THR A 45 5.21 13.21 7.60
CA THR A 45 6.36 14.04 7.25
C THR A 45 7.61 13.18 7.09
N VAL A 46 8.64 13.75 6.45
CA VAL A 46 9.94 13.09 6.22
C VAL A 46 10.58 12.55 7.52
N ARG A 47 10.26 13.14 8.69
CA ARG A 47 10.78 12.68 9.99
C ARG A 47 10.39 11.23 10.31
N VAL A 48 9.20 10.79 9.92
CA VAL A 48 8.67 9.44 10.21
C VAL A 48 9.03 8.45 9.09
N LEU A 49 9.62 8.94 8.00
CA LEU A 49 9.92 8.15 6.81
C LEU A 49 10.87 6.97 7.07
N PRO A 50 11.94 7.11 7.89
CA PRO A 50 12.84 5.98 8.16
C PRO A 50 12.14 4.81 8.86
N GLU A 51 11.31 5.11 9.86
CA GLU A 51 10.54 4.11 10.60
C GLU A 51 9.55 3.40 9.68
N LEU A 52 8.89 4.16 8.82
CA LEU A 52 7.89 3.64 7.91
C LEU A 52 8.51 2.80 6.78
N LEU A 53 9.67 3.22 6.25
CA LEU A 53 10.43 2.43 5.29
C LEU A 53 10.95 1.12 5.90
N ALA A 54 11.37 1.14 7.17
CA ALA A 54 11.78 -0.07 7.88
C ALA A 54 10.61 -1.04 8.05
N ALA A 55 9.41 -0.54 8.40
CA ALA A 55 8.21 -1.37 8.50
C ALA A 55 7.81 -1.96 7.14
N LEU A 56 7.84 -1.17 6.06
CA LEU A 56 7.57 -1.63 4.70
C LEU A 56 8.57 -2.71 4.26
N TYR A 57 9.86 -2.49 4.53
CA TYR A 57 10.90 -3.47 4.24
C TYR A 57 10.62 -4.82 4.92
N HIS A 58 10.22 -4.79 6.20
CA HIS A 58 9.90 -6.01 6.94
C HIS A 58 8.68 -6.74 6.35
N VAL A 59 7.64 -6.00 5.93
CA VAL A 59 6.46 -6.59 5.29
C VAL A 59 6.85 -7.22 3.95
N CYS A 60 7.59 -6.50 3.10
CA CYS A 60 8.03 -7.02 1.81
C CYS A 60 8.93 -8.26 1.96
N ALA A 61 9.88 -8.24 2.89
CA ALA A 61 10.74 -9.39 3.17
C ALA A 61 9.94 -10.64 3.60
N ALA A 62 8.90 -10.46 4.43
CA ALA A 62 8.01 -11.54 4.83
C ALA A 62 7.15 -12.07 3.67
N CYS A 63 6.74 -11.20 2.74
CA CYS A 63 6.05 -11.60 1.52
C CYS A 63 6.97 -12.40 0.58
N ASP A 64 8.20 -11.93 0.35
CA ASP A 64 9.17 -12.62 -0.50
C ASP A 64 9.52 -14.00 0.06
N ALA A 65 9.67 -14.13 1.37
CA ALA A 65 9.90 -15.42 2.03
C ALA A 65 8.76 -16.43 1.86
N ASN A 66 7.53 -15.95 1.61
CA ASN A 66 6.34 -16.78 1.42
C ASN A 66 5.91 -16.88 -0.05
N SER A 67 6.68 -16.33 -1.00
CA SER A 67 6.38 -16.48 -2.42
C SER A 67 6.83 -17.86 -2.87
N PRO A 68 5.93 -18.71 -3.43
CA PRO A 68 6.33 -19.98 -4.00
C PRO A 68 7.29 -19.71 -5.18
N THR A 69 8.48 -20.30 -5.13
CA THR A 69 9.45 -20.35 -6.24
C THR A 69 8.94 -21.16 -7.41
#